data_AF-A0A3R7DK34-F1
#
_entry.id   AF-A0A3R7DK34-F1
#
_cell.length_a   1.000
_cell.length_b   1.000
_cell.length_c   1.000
_cell.angle_alpha   90.00
_cell.angle_beta   90.00
_cell.angle_gamma   90.00
#
_symmetry.space_group_name_H-M   'P 1'
#
loop_
_entity.id
_entity.type
_entity.pdbx_description
1 polymer ?
#
loop_
_entity_poly.entity_id
_entity_poly.type
_entity_poly.pdbx_seq_one_letter_code
_entity_poly.pdbx_strand_id
1 'polypeptide(L)'
;MEESEAIKILERNVEEIITREELVDALALMAKSTSGSDRELRAYVGYEPSGSVHIGHLPILNKLRELQRIGFHIIVLLADMHAYLNE
;
A
#
# COMPACT_ATOMS: atom_id res chain seq x y z
N MET A 1 4.12 2.99 -25.00
CA MET A 1 4.67 3.67 -23.81
C MET A 1 5.27 2.59 -22.95
N GLU A 2 6.54 2.72 -22.58
CA GLU A 2 7.19 1.75 -21.69
C GLU A 2 6.53 1.84 -20.30
N GLU A 3 6.07 0.71 -19.78
CA GLU A 3 5.36 0.65 -18.50
C GLU A 3 6.33 0.90 -17.34
N SER A 4 5.98 1.84 -16.45
CA SER A 4 6.82 2.23 -15.32
C SER A 4 7.15 1.03 -14.44
N GLU A 5 8.42 0.91 -14.05
CA GLU A 5 8.90 -0.14 -13.14
C GLU A 5 8.09 -0.19 -11.82
N ALA A 6 7.61 0.96 -11.36
CA ALA A 6 6.75 1.05 -10.18
C ALA A 6 5.43 0.28 -10.35
N ILE A 7 4.79 0.36 -11.52
CA ILE A 7 3.52 -0.34 -11.80
C ILE A 7 3.73 -1.85 -11.74
N LYS A 8 4.78 -2.35 -12.41
CA LYS A 8 5.10 -3.79 -12.43
C LYS A 8 5.37 -4.34 -11.03
N ILE A 9 6.08 -3.58 -10.19
CA ILE A 9 6.33 -3.97 -8.80
C ILE A 9 5.02 -4.03 -8.01
N LEU A 10 4.15 -3.04 -8.17
CA LEU A 10 2.89 -2.97 -7.42
C LEU A 10 1.88 -4.03 -7.87
N GLU A 11 1.84 -4.38 -9.15
CA GLU A 11 0.98 -5.44 -9.72
C GLU A 11 1.41 -6.86 -9.34
N ARG A 12 2.70 -7.06 -9.07
CA ARG A 12 3.22 -8.39 -8.73
C ARG A 12 2.63 -8.89 -7.41
N ASN A 13 2.21 -10.16 -7.39
CA ASN A 13 1.67 -10.87 -6.21
C ASN A 13 0.43 -10.18 -5.60
N VAL A 14 -0.36 -9.51 -6.42
CA VAL A 14 -1.65 -8.93 -6.06
C VAL A 14 -2.71 -9.64 -6.88
N GLU A 15 -3.82 -10.02 -6.25
CA GLU A 15 -4.94 -10.67 -6.93
C GLU A 15 -5.70 -9.66 -7.82
N GLU A 16 -5.95 -8.45 -7.31
CA GLU A 16 -6.70 -7.41 -8.01
C GLU A 16 -6.26 -5.98 -7.63
N ILE A 17 -6.48 -5.04 -8.54
CA ILE A 17 -6.27 -3.60 -8.32
C ILE A 17 -7.53 -2.87 -8.79
N ILE A 18 -8.10 -2.06 -7.89
CA ILE A 18 -9.37 -1.35 -8.13
C ILE A 18 -9.16 0.16 -7.92
N THR A 19 -9.18 1.02 -8.95
CA THR A 19 -8.99 0.67 -10.38
C THR A 19 -7.52 0.80 -10.77
N ARG A 20 -7.10 0.05 -11.80
CA ARG A 20 -5.72 0.11 -12.31
C ARG A 20 -5.39 1.51 -12.83
N GLU A 21 -6.33 2.13 -13.50
CA GLU A 21 -6.22 3.46 -14.09
C GLU A 21 -5.95 4.52 -13.00
N GLU A 22 -6.68 4.48 -11.89
CA GLU A 22 -6.46 5.39 -10.74
C GLU A 22 -5.07 5.22 -10.11
N LEU A 23 -4.54 3.99 -10.05
CA LEU A 23 -3.17 3.76 -9.58
C LEU A 23 -2.14 4.40 -10.52
N VAL A 24 -2.31 4.24 -11.84
CA VAL A 24 -1.41 4.84 -12.85
C VAL A 24 -1.44 6.36 -12.74
N ASP A 25 -2.62 6.95 -12.63
CA ASP A 25 -2.80 8.40 -12.51
C ASP A 25 -2.18 8.93 -11.21
N ALA A 26 -2.38 8.24 -10.08
CA ALA A 26 -1.77 8.61 -8.80
C ALA A 26 -0.24 8.62 -8.87
N LEU A 27 0.36 7.58 -9.45
CA LEU A 27 1.82 7.48 -9.63
C LEU A 27 2.34 8.57 -10.58
N ALA A 28 1.60 8.88 -11.65
CA ALA A 28 1.96 9.93 -12.59
C ALA A 28 1.91 11.33 -11.94
N LEU A 29 0.95 11.57 -11.03
CA LEU A 29 0.88 12.81 -10.24
C LEU A 29 2.05 12.92 -9.26
N MET A 30 2.36 11.84 -8.55
CA MET A 30 3.50 11.76 -7.63
C MET A 30 4.83 12.06 -8.36
N ALA A 31 5.04 11.50 -9.56
CA ALA A 31 6.26 11.73 -10.34
C ALA A 31 6.42 13.19 -10.83
N LYS A 32 5.34 13.96 -10.94
CA LYS A 32 5.36 15.37 -11.35
C LYS A 32 5.60 16.33 -10.18
N SER A 33 5.47 15.84 -8.95
CA SER A 33 5.72 16.60 -7.72
C SER A 33 7.22 16.85 -7.55
N THR A 34 7.65 18.11 -7.71
CA THR A 34 9.08 18.50 -7.68
C THR A 34 9.47 19.29 -6.42
N SER A 35 8.50 19.68 -5.58
CA SER A 35 8.72 20.31 -4.28
C SER A 35 8.13 19.42 -3.20
N GLY A 36 8.91 19.08 -2.17
CA GLY A 36 8.58 18.11 -1.11
C GLY A 36 7.34 18.41 -0.25
N SER A 37 6.48 19.34 -0.65
CA SER A 37 5.16 19.65 -0.07
C SER A 37 3.98 19.19 -0.93
N ASP A 38 4.20 18.75 -2.17
CA ASP A 38 3.14 18.36 -3.11
C ASP A 38 2.80 16.86 -2.96
N ARG A 39 1.72 16.58 -2.22
CA ARG A 39 0.98 15.29 -2.12
C ARG A 39 1.80 14.00 -2.14
N GLU A 40 2.35 13.64 -0.98
CA GLU A 40 2.81 12.28 -0.70
C GLU A 40 1.62 11.30 -0.79
N LEU A 41 1.74 10.25 -1.60
CA LEU A 41 0.72 9.20 -1.66
C LEU A 41 0.74 8.41 -0.34
N ARG A 42 -0.43 8.11 0.19
CA ARG A 42 -0.59 7.35 1.44
C ARG A 42 -1.12 5.97 1.12
N ALA A 43 -0.50 4.94 1.69
CA ALA A 43 -1.02 3.58 1.67
C ALA A 43 -1.37 3.14 3.09
N TYR A 44 -2.47 2.41 3.22
CA TYR A 44 -3.03 2.03 4.50
C TYR A 44 -3.28 0.52 4.54
N VAL A 45 -3.02 -0.08 5.71
CA VAL A 45 -3.49 -1.42 6.06
C VAL A 45 -4.06 -1.41 7.47
N GLY A 46 -5.14 -2.15 7.69
CA GLY A 46 -5.65 -2.47 9.01
C GLY A 46 -5.21 -3.88 9.41
N TYR A 47 -4.62 -4.03 10.59
CA TYR A 47 -4.43 -5.33 11.22
C TYR A 47 -5.32 -5.41 12.45
N GLU A 48 -6.12 -6.47 12.53
CA GLU A 48 -6.89 -6.80 13.72
C GLU A 48 -5.99 -7.54 14.73
N PRO A 49 -5.75 -6.98 15.94
CA PRO A 49 -4.88 -7.60 16.93
C PRO A 49 -5.58 -8.71 17.76
N SER A 50 -6.31 -9.62 17.11
CA SER A 50 -7.08 -10.70 17.77
C SER A 50 -6.30 -12.02 17.96
N GLY A 51 -5.03 -12.08 17.54
CA GLY A 51 -4.22 -13.30 17.64
C GLY A 51 -2.72 -13.09 17.46
N SER A 52 -1.98 -14.20 17.42
CA SER A 52 -0.53 -14.16 17.22
C SER A 52 -0.15 -13.94 15.75
N VAL A 53 0.92 -13.18 15.52
CA VAL A 53 1.48 -13.00 14.18
C VAL A 53 2.09 -14.31 13.68
N HIS A 54 1.73 -14.71 12.46
CA HIS A 54 2.31 -15.85 11.75
C HIS A 54 2.67 -15.49 10.31
N ILE A 55 3.24 -16.45 9.57
CA ILE A 55 3.79 -16.25 8.21
C ILE A 55 2.78 -15.72 7.17
N GLY A 56 1.48 -15.88 7.44
CA GLY A 56 0.40 -15.39 6.57
C GLY A 56 0.36 -13.87 6.42
N HIS A 57 1.01 -13.11 7.33
CA HIS A 57 1.12 -11.65 7.23
C HIS A 57 2.21 -11.20 6.24
N LEU A 58 3.15 -12.09 5.87
CA LEU A 58 4.30 -11.72 5.04
C LEU A 58 3.93 -11.17 3.66
N PRO A 59 2.94 -11.69 2.91
CA PRO A 59 2.58 -11.13 1.61
C PRO A 59 2.22 -9.65 1.68
N ILE A 60 1.40 -9.27 2.66
CA ILE A 60 0.97 -7.88 2.86
C ILE A 60 2.16 -7.03 3.32
N LEU A 61 2.95 -7.50 4.30
CA LEU A 61 4.15 -6.79 4.76
C LEU A 61 5.16 -6.53 3.62
N ASN A 62 5.34 -7.50 2.72
CA ASN A 62 6.19 -7.33 1.55
C ASN A 62 5.63 -6.25 0.60
N LYS A 63 4.31 -6.20 0.39
CA LYS A 63 3.67 -5.17 -0.43
C LYS A 63 3.82 -3.77 0.19
N LEU A 64 3.65 -3.64 1.50
CA LEU A 64 3.86 -2.37 2.21
C LEU A 64 5.30 -1.87 2.05
N ARG A 65 6.29 -2.77 2.12
CA ARG A 65 7.70 -2.45 1.88
C ARG A 65 7.93 -1.97 0.45
N GLU A 66 7.28 -2.57 -0.54
CA GLU A 66 7.36 -2.14 -1.95
C GLU A 66 6.75 -0.75 -2.14
N LEU A 67 5.55 -0.50 -1.59
CA LEU A 67 4.91 0.81 -1.59
C LEU A 67 5.80 1.87 -0.93
N GLN A 68 6.39 1.56 0.23
CA GLN A 68 7.30 2.47 0.93
C GLN A 68 8.53 2.83 0.08
N ARG A 69 9.12 1.84 -0.61
CA ARG A 69 10.27 2.06 -1.51
C ARG A 69 9.93 2.94 -2.71
N ILE A 70 8.68 2.93 -3.15
CA ILE A 70 8.16 3.77 -4.25
C ILE A 70 7.85 5.21 -3.76
N GLY A 71 7.88 5.45 -2.45
CA GLY A 71 7.68 6.78 -1.85
C GLY A 71 6.33 6.98 -1.18
N PHE A 72 5.55 5.91 -0.97
CA PHE A 72 4.31 6.01 -0.22
C PHE A 72 4.57 6.17 1.28
N HIS A 73 3.77 7.03 1.92
CA HIS A 73 3.62 7.05 3.36
C HIS A 73 2.78 5.86 3.81
N ILE A 74 3.37 4.95 4.58
CA ILE A 74 2.68 3.75 5.07
C ILE A 74 2.00 4.03 6.40
N ILE A 75 0.70 3.76 6.47
CA ILE A 75 -0.11 3.84 7.67
C ILE A 75 -0.53 2.42 8.05
N VAL A 76 -0.13 1.97 9.23
CA VAL A 76 -0.60 0.71 9.83
C VAL A 76 -1.57 1.05 10.95
N LEU A 77 -2.84 0.69 10.77
CA LEU A 77 -3.83 0.80 11.84
C LEU A 77 -3.92 -0.51 12.60
N LEU A 78 -3.76 -0.42 13.91
CA LEU A 78 -4.13 -1.48 14.82
C LEU A 78 -5.63 -1.35 15.08
N ALA A 79 -6.41 -2.23 14.48
CA ALA A 79 -7.87 -2.21 14.51
C ALA A 79 -8.40 -2.83 15.82
N ASP A 80 -8.04 -2.22 16.95
CA ASP A 80 -8.39 -2.66 18.31
C ASP A 80 -9.91 -2.77 18.54
N MET A 81 -10.69 -1.80 18.06
CA MET A 81 -12.15 -1.85 18.11
C MET A 81 -12.72 -3.04 17.32
N HIS A 82 -12.10 -3.42 16.20
CA HIS A 82 -12.55 -4.58 15.43
C HIS A 82 -12.23 -5.87 16.18
N ALA A 83 -11.02 -5.98 16.75
CA ALA A 83 -10.64 -7.13 17.57
C ALA A 83 -11.59 -7.31 18.76
N TYR A 84 -11.95 -6.23 19.46
CA TYR A 84 -12.88 -6.27 20.58
C TYR A 84 -14.31 -6.67 20.17
N LEU A 85 -14.78 -6.22 19.00
CA LEU A 85 -16.15 -6.49 18.54
C LEU A 85 -16.33 -7.87 17.89
N ASN A 86 -15.23 -8.51 17.45
CA ASN A 86 -15.24 -9.82 16.78
C ASN A 86 -15.03 -11.00 17.77
N GLU A 87 -15.00 -10.74 19.08
CA GLU A 87 -15.08 -11.77 20.14
C GLU A 87 -16.50 -12.38 20.26
#